data_AF-A0A1X0J1N2-F1
#
_entry.id   AF-A0A1X0J1N2-F1
#
_cell.length_a   1.000
_cell.length_b   1.000
_cell.length_c   1.000
_cell.angle_alpha   90.00
_cell.angle_beta   90.00
_cell.angle_gamma   90.00
#
_symmetry.space_group_name_H-M   'P 1'
#
loop_
_entity.id
_entity.type
_entity.pdbx_description
1 polymer ?
#
loop_
_entity_poly.entity_id
_entity_poly.type
_entity_poly.pdbx_seq_one_letter_code
_entity_poly.pdbx_strand_id
1 'polypeptide(L)'
;MSDLDQLEIEVADEYFALVAERTSADVLNSLVLSRRVDWSGQVLSQRVGDDMQFPREQWVVLPARRTVTLLLVRRVITLLHDKPNHPQAAELYHQLGFLWLYGGKTRLV
;
A
#
# COMPACT_ATOMS: atom_id res chain seq x y z
N MET A 1 11.12 2.25 18.17
CA MET A 1 10.59 1.61 16.94
C MET A 1 11.78 1.16 16.13
N SER A 2 11.73 0.00 15.48
CA SER A 2 12.85 -0.43 14.63
C SER A 2 12.89 0.41 13.35
N ASP A 3 14.07 0.57 12.75
CA ASP A 3 14.24 1.34 11.49
C ASP A 3 13.32 0.84 10.37
N LEU A 4 12.99 -0.46 10.37
CA LEU A 4 12.05 -1.06 9.42
C LEU A 4 10.60 -0.61 9.67
N ASP A 5 10.16 -0.57 10.94
CA ASP A 5 8.78 -0.16 11.27
C ASP A 5 8.53 1.28 10.83
N GLN A 6 9.52 2.16 11.05
CA GLN A 6 9.45 3.55 10.63
C GLN A 6 9.40 3.66 9.09
N LEU A 7 10.26 2.91 8.38
CA LEU A 7 10.25 2.89 6.92
C LEU A 7 8.93 2.36 6.36
N GLU A 8 8.31 1.37 7.00
CA GLU A 8 7.01 0.85 6.59
C GLU A 8 5.91 1.91 6.69
N ILE A 9 5.90 2.69 7.78
CA ILE A 9 4.92 3.78 7.97
C ILE A 9 5.08 4.84 6.89
N GLU A 10 6.30 5.34 6.68
CA GLU A 10 6.53 6.41 5.71
C GLU A 10 6.19 5.98 4.28
N VAL A 11 6.61 4.77 3.88
CA VAL A 11 6.32 4.25 2.54
C VAL A 11 4.84 3.89 2.39
N ALA A 12 4.15 3.51 3.47
CA ALA A 12 2.70 3.34 3.45
C ALA A 12 2.00 4.66 3.10
N ASP A 13 2.37 5.73 3.78
CA ASP A 13 1.76 7.05 3.58
C ASP A 13 1.97 7.54 2.13
N GLU A 14 3.18 7.39 1.59
CA GLU A 14 3.50 7.70 0.19
C GLU A 14 2.68 6.84 -0.79
N TYR A 15 2.60 5.54 -0.55
CA TYR A 15 1.84 4.61 -1.41
C TYR A 15 0.35 4.92 -1.40
N PHE A 16 -0.26 5.16 -0.23
CA PHE A 16 -1.68 5.47 -0.13
C PHE A 16 -2.02 6.85 -0.69
N ALA A 17 -1.11 7.82 -0.60
CA ALA A 17 -1.26 9.09 -1.30
C ALA A 17 -1.32 8.89 -2.82
N LEU A 18 -0.40 8.11 -3.40
CA LEU A 18 -0.40 7.78 -4.83
C LEU A 18 -1.68 7.04 -5.25
N VAL A 19 -2.12 6.06 -4.46
CA VAL A 19 -3.37 5.33 -4.73
C VAL A 19 -4.55 6.29 -4.69
N ALA A 20 -4.61 7.21 -3.72
CA ALA A 20 -5.69 8.19 -3.63
C ALA A 20 -5.70 9.15 -4.84
N GLU A 21 -4.55 9.64 -5.28
CA GLU A 21 -4.43 10.45 -6.50
C GLU A 21 -4.99 9.71 -7.71
N ARG A 22 -4.55 8.47 -7.92
CA ARG A 22 -4.91 7.63 -9.06
C ARG A 22 -6.35 7.14 -9.02
N THR A 23 -6.95 7.08 -7.83
CA THR A 23 -8.30 6.55 -7.64
C THR A 23 -9.34 7.58 -7.21
N SER A 24 -8.97 8.85 -7.15
CA SER A 24 -9.86 9.97 -6.84
C SER A 24 -11.06 10.11 -7.81
N ALA A 25 -11.03 9.43 -8.95
CA ALA A 25 -12.14 9.34 -9.91
C ALA A 25 -13.04 8.10 -9.75
N ASP A 26 -12.68 7.13 -8.90
CA ASP A 26 -13.36 5.83 -8.79
C ASP A 26 -14.09 5.69 -7.45
N VAL A 27 -15.39 6.03 -7.46
CA VAL A 27 -16.29 6.03 -6.30
C VAL A 27 -16.49 4.61 -5.70
N LEU A 28 -16.09 3.57 -6.44
CA LEU A 28 -16.27 2.16 -6.05
C LEU A 28 -14.98 1.48 -5.55
N ASN A 29 -13.86 2.20 -5.44
CA ASN A 29 -12.64 1.60 -4.91
C ASN A 29 -12.79 1.26 -3.42
N SER A 30 -12.67 -0.03 -3.09
CA SER A 30 -12.74 -0.54 -1.71
C SER A 30 -11.68 0.05 -0.78
N LEU A 31 -10.57 0.57 -1.32
CA LEU A 31 -9.53 1.28 -0.56
C LEU A 31 -9.91 2.74 -0.24
N VAL A 32 -10.83 3.35 -0.98
CA VAL A 32 -11.46 4.64 -0.64
C VAL A 32 -12.60 4.40 0.34
N LEU A 33 -13.35 3.31 0.14
CA LEU A 33 -14.48 2.88 0.96
C LEU A 33 -14.09 2.37 2.36
N SER A 34 -12.83 1.93 2.54
CA SER A 34 -12.28 1.57 3.86
C SER A 34 -11.98 2.80 4.73
N ARG A 35 -12.03 4.01 4.17
CA ARG A 35 -12.08 5.26 4.94
C ARG A 35 -13.53 5.54 5.34
N ARG A 36 -14.10 4.72 6.23
CA ARG A 36 -15.43 4.98 6.79
C ARG A 36 -15.34 6.22 7.69
N VAL A 37 -15.88 7.33 7.20
CA VAL A 37 -16.14 8.52 7.99
C VAL A 37 -17.55 8.35 8.56
N ASP A 38 -17.71 8.51 9.87
CA ASP A 38 -19.05 8.53 10.44
C ASP A 38 -19.81 9.81 10.02
N TRP A 39 -21.10 9.91 10.34
CA TRP A 39 -21.87 11.12 10.03
C TRP A 39 -21.40 12.38 10.78
N SER A 40 -20.45 12.25 11.73
CA SER A 40 -19.83 13.37 12.46
C SER A 40 -18.53 13.88 11.82
N GLY A 41 -18.05 13.27 10.74
CA GLY A 41 -16.81 13.66 10.08
C GLY A 41 -15.56 13.02 10.69
N GLN A 42 -15.71 12.10 11.65
CA GLN A 42 -14.60 11.40 12.28
C GLN A 42 -14.16 10.21 11.42
N VAL A 43 -12.85 10.13 11.12
CA VAL A 43 -12.25 8.95 10.50
C VAL A 43 -12.36 7.80 11.49
N LEU A 44 -13.27 6.86 11.25
CA LEU A 44 -13.30 5.62 12.00
C LEU A 44 -12.06 4.83 11.57
N SER A 45 -11.07 4.78 12.45
CA SER A 45 -10.00 3.78 12.41
C SER A 45 -10.63 2.40 12.66
N GLN A 46 -11.43 1.92 11.72
CA GLN A 46 -11.81 0.52 11.70
C GLN A 46 -10.54 -0.22 11.27
N ARG A 47 -9.93 -0.94 12.22
CA ARG A 47 -8.87 -1.89 11.89
C ARG A 47 -9.42 -2.75 10.76
N VAL A 48 -8.80 -2.65 9.59
CA VAL A 48 -9.22 -3.25 8.30
C VAL A 48 -9.33 -4.80 8.37
N GLY A 49 -9.20 -5.41 9.55
CA GLY A 49 -9.18 -6.86 9.77
C GLY A 49 -10.46 -7.51 10.31
N ASP A 50 -11.51 -6.77 10.72
CA ASP A 50 -12.66 -7.39 11.41
C ASP A 50 -13.78 -7.91 10.48
N ASP A 51 -13.99 -7.32 9.29
CA ASP A 51 -15.17 -7.63 8.46
C ASP A 51 -14.90 -8.51 7.22
N MET A 52 -13.65 -8.89 6.93
CA MET A 52 -13.31 -9.75 5.78
C MET A 52 -12.68 -11.08 6.24
N GLN A 53 -13.52 -12.10 6.45
CA GLN A 53 -13.10 -13.48 6.75
C GLN A 53 -12.66 -14.25 5.49
N PHE A 54 -11.73 -13.69 4.73
CA PHE A 54 -10.92 -14.51 3.81
C PHE A 54 -9.95 -15.36 4.63
N PRO A 55 -9.47 -16.51 4.14
CA PRO A 55 -8.41 -17.25 4.83
C PRO A 55 -7.30 -16.26 5.18
N ARG A 56 -7.00 -16.12 6.49
CA ARG A 56 -5.96 -15.23 6.98
C ARG A 56 -4.64 -15.79 6.45
N GLU A 57 -4.25 -15.36 5.26
CA GLU A 57 -2.94 -15.69 4.73
C GLU A 57 -1.94 -15.20 5.78
N GLN A 58 -1.27 -16.15 6.43
CA GLN A 58 -0.28 -15.84 7.44
C GLN A 58 1.02 -15.56 6.68
N TRP A 59 1.62 -14.41 6.94
CA TRP A 59 2.85 -13.99 6.28
C TRP A 59 3.91 -13.68 7.32
N VAL A 60 5.11 -14.21 7.13
CA VAL A 60 6.30 -13.78 7.88
C VAL A 60 7.00 -12.69 7.10
N VAL A 61 7.32 -11.59 7.77
CA VAL A 61 8.15 -10.52 7.24
C VAL A 61 9.60 -10.93 7.37
N LEU A 62 10.36 -10.85 6.27
CA LEU A 62 11.81 -11.05 6.24
C LEU A 62 12.48 -9.68 6.23
N PRO A 63 13.00 -9.18 7.37
CA PRO A 63 13.31 -7.75 7.56
C PRO A 63 14.18 -7.15 6.46
N ALA A 64 15.33 -7.75 6.15
CA ALA A 64 16.23 -7.24 5.12
C ALA A 64 15.59 -7.19 3.72
N ARG A 65 14.81 -8.24 3.37
CA ARG A 65 14.11 -8.28 2.08
C ARG A 65 12.99 -7.24 2.03
N ARG A 66 12.31 -7.02 3.16
CA ARG A 66 11.27 -6.02 3.29
C ARG A 66 11.84 -4.61 3.16
N THR A 67 12.95 -4.29 3.83
CA THR A 67 13.65 -3.00 3.65
C THR A 67 13.98 -2.72 2.20
N VAL A 68 14.60 -3.67 1.49
CA VAL A 68 14.93 -3.50 0.06
C VAL A 68 13.67 -3.30 -0.78
N THR A 69 12.62 -4.07 -0.50
CA THR A 69 11.33 -3.91 -1.18
C THR A 69 10.75 -2.50 -0.98
N LEU A 70 10.75 -1.98 0.25
CA LEU A 70 10.21 -0.66 0.57
C LEU A 70 10.99 0.46 -0.11
N LEU A 71 12.32 0.34 -0.19
CA LEU A 71 13.14 1.28 -0.95
C LEU A 71 12.84 1.24 -2.45
N LEU A 72 12.58 0.06 -3.01
CA LEU A 72 12.13 -0.07 -4.41
C LEU A 72 10.74 0.53 -4.61
N VAL A 73 9.80 0.30 -3.70
CA VAL A 73 8.45 0.89 -3.72
C VAL A 73 8.55 2.41 -3.74
N ARG A 74 9.29 3.01 -2.79
CA ARG A 74 9.55 4.46 -2.75
C ARG A 74 10.15 4.98 -4.05
N ARG A 75 11.13 4.26 -4.62
CA ARG A 75 11.74 4.66 -5.90
C ARG A 75 10.76 4.62 -7.06
N VAL A 76 9.90 3.61 -7.13
CA VAL A 76 8.87 3.49 -8.17
C VAL A 76 7.82 4.61 -8.03
N ILE A 77 7.41 4.95 -6.80
CA ILE A 77 6.53 6.11 -6.54
C ILE A 77 7.17 7.39 -7.11
N THR A 78 8.43 7.66 -6.81
CA THR A 78 9.15 8.81 -7.39
C THR A 78 9.13 8.79 -8.92
N LEU A 79 9.41 7.64 -9.54
CA LEU A 79 9.41 7.51 -11.00
C LEU A 79 8.02 7.77 -11.62
N LEU A 80 6.95 7.35 -10.95
CA LEU A 80 5.57 7.58 -11.39
C LEU A 80 5.18 9.06 -11.31
N HIS A 81 5.72 9.81 -10.35
CA HIS A 81 5.55 11.26 -10.28
C HIS A 81 6.44 12.01 -11.28
N ASP A 82 7.70 11.60 -11.46
CA ASP A 82 8.64 12.25 -12.37
C ASP A 82 8.24 12.06 -13.84
N LYS A 83 7.64 10.90 -14.18
CA LYS A 83 7.30 10.52 -15.56
C LYS A 83 5.89 9.93 -15.65
N PRO A 84 4.84 10.71 -15.38
CA PRO A 84 3.46 10.19 -15.29
C PRO A 84 2.94 9.65 -16.62
N ASN A 85 3.44 10.17 -17.75
CA ASN A 85 3.03 9.79 -19.11
C ASN A 85 3.96 8.76 -19.77
N HIS A 86 4.88 8.14 -19.01
CA HIS A 86 5.74 7.10 -19.56
C HIS A 86 4.90 5.90 -20.02
N PRO A 87 5.19 5.27 -21.16
CA PRO A 87 4.38 4.15 -21.68
C PRO A 87 4.26 2.97 -20.71
N GLN A 88 5.24 2.79 -19.82
CA GLN A 88 5.25 1.73 -18.80
C GLN A 88 4.67 2.14 -17.44
N ALA A 89 4.20 3.38 -17.27
CA ALA A 89 3.76 3.88 -15.97
C ALA A 89 2.58 3.07 -15.39
N ALA A 90 1.63 2.66 -16.24
CA ALA A 90 0.50 1.82 -15.81
C ALA A 90 0.95 0.44 -15.32
N GLU A 91 1.89 -0.20 -16.02
CA GLU A 91 2.43 -1.50 -15.62
C GLU A 91 3.21 -1.41 -14.31
N LEU A 92 4.07 -0.38 -14.18
CA LEU A 92 4.82 -0.10 -12.96
C LEU A 92 3.90 0.15 -11.76
N TYR A 93 2.77 0.83 -11.96
CA TYR A 93 1.77 1.05 -10.92
C TYR A 93 1.16 -0.27 -10.42
N HIS A 94 0.85 -1.21 -11.31
CA HIS A 94 0.36 -2.53 -10.89
C HIS A 94 1.44 -3.33 -10.14
N GLN A 95 2.67 -3.33 -10.65
CA GLN A 95 3.81 -4.01 -10.01
C GLN A 95 4.10 -3.44 -8.62
N LEU A 96 3.93 -2.12 -8.44
CA LEU A 96 4.07 -1.44 -7.15
C LEU A 96 3.14 -2.03 -6.09
N GLY A 97 1.87 -2.25 -6.43
CA GLY A 97 0.89 -2.85 -5.50
C GLY A 97 1.29 -4.27 -5.06
N PHE A 98 1.81 -5.08 -5.98
CA PHE A 98 2.34 -6.41 -5.65
C PHE A 98 3.55 -6.35 -4.72
N LEU A 99 4.52 -5.46 -5.01
CA LEU A 99 5.69 -5.26 -4.16
C LEU A 99 5.29 -4.77 -2.76
N TRP A 100 4.36 -3.83 -2.68
CA TRP A 100 3.84 -3.32 -1.41
C TRP A 100 3.21 -4.44 -0.56
N LEU A 101 2.32 -5.23 -1.16
CA LEU A 101 1.57 -6.27 -0.44
C LEU A 101 2.45 -7.46 -0.04
N TYR A 102 3.26 -7.97 -0.97
CA TYR A 102 3.92 -9.28 -0.84
C TYR A 102 5.45 -9.22 -0.77
N GLY A 103 6.06 -8.13 -1.22
CA GLY A 103 7.52 -8.03 -1.29
C GLY A 103 8.16 -8.07 0.10
N GLY A 104 9.18 -8.92 0.24
CA GLY A 104 9.85 -9.16 1.51
C GLY A 104 9.06 -10.00 2.51
N LYS A 105 7.96 -10.64 2.09
CA LYS A 105 7.16 -11.54 2.91
C LYS A 105 7.22 -12.97 2.38
N THR A 106 6.97 -13.95 3.25
CA THR A 106 6.83 -15.36 2.88
C THR A 106 5.57 -15.91 3.51
N ARG A 107 4.77 -16.60 2.70
CA ARG A 107 3.53 -17.23 3.15
C ARG A 107 3.86 -18.38 4.07
N LEU A 108 3.27 -18.38 5.26
CA LEU A 108 3.22 -19.53 6.14
C LEU A 108 2.13 -20.46 5.62
N VAL A 109 2.49 -21.74 5.49
CA VAL A 109 1.59 -22.84 5.12
C VAL A 109 0.87 -23.34 6.36
#